data_AF-A0A954PYJ5-F1
#
_entry.id   AF-A0A954PYJ5-F1
#
_cell.length_a   1.000
_cell.length_b   1.000
_cell.length_c   1.000
_cell.angle_alpha   90.00
_cell.angle_beta   90.00
_cell.angle_gamma   90.00
#
_symmetry.space_group_name_H-M   'P 1'
#
loop_
_entity.id
_entity.type
_entity.pdbx_description
1 polymer ?
#
loop_
_entity_poly.entity_id
_entity_poly.type
_entity_poly.pdbx_seq_one_letter_code
_entity_poly.pdbx_strand_id
1 'polypeptide(L)' 'KWVTERAYENPKFVEDIVRDLAVALNNDDRIVWYQCSSENYESIHNHNAYAFIECDKRED' A
#
# COMPACT_ATOMS: atom_id res chain seq x y z
N LYS A 1 1.11 -16.53 -19.21
CA LYS A 1 0.49 -15.24 -19.58
C LYS A 1 -0.36 -14.60 -18.48
N TRP A 2 -0.67 -15.30 -17.38
CA TRP A 2 -1.56 -14.80 -16.33
C TRP A 2 -1.09 -13.56 -15.55
N VAL A 3 0.20 -13.49 -15.16
CA VAL A 3 0.69 -12.43 -14.26
C VAL A 3 0.66 -11.04 -14.93
N THR A 4 1.07 -10.95 -16.19
CA THR A 4 1.06 -9.70 -16.95
C THR A 4 -0.36 -9.17 -17.17
N GLU A 5 -1.29 -10.05 -17.54
CA GLU A 5 -2.69 -9.69 -17.78
C GLU A 5 -3.36 -9.21 -16.48
N ARG A 6 -3.16 -9.94 -15.37
CA ARG A 6 -3.71 -9.56 -14.06
C ARG A 6 -3.16 -8.25 -13.52
N ALA A 7 -1.87 -7.97 -13.71
CA ALA A 7 -1.28 -6.70 -13.29
C ALA A 7 -1.80 -5.53 -14.14
N TYR A 8 -2.03 -5.75 -15.43
CA TYR A 8 -2.60 -4.75 -16.34
C TYR A 8 -4.06 -4.44 -16.01
N GLU A 9 -4.85 -5.45 -15.64
CA GLU A 9 -6.27 -5.28 -15.27
C GLU A 9 -6.49 -4.63 -13.90
N ASN A 10 -5.50 -4.69 -13.01
CA ASN A 10 -5.58 -4.13 -11.66
C ASN A 10 -4.41 -3.17 -11.37
N PRO A 11 -4.32 -2.03 -12.07
CA PRO A 11 -3.30 -1.03 -11.78
C PRO A 11 -3.59 -0.40 -10.41
N LYS A 12 -2.52 -0.13 -9.67
CA LYS A 12 -2.57 0.48 -8.33
C LYS A 12 -1.49 1.55 -8.25
N PHE A 13 -1.86 2.74 -7.77
CA PHE A 13 -0.89 3.76 -7.39
C PHE A 13 -0.22 3.41 -6.06
N VAL A 14 0.89 4.07 -5.75
CA VAL A 14 1.65 3.85 -4.52
C VAL A 14 0.78 4.09 -3.27
N GLU A 15 -0.17 5.04 -3.35
CA GLU A 15 -1.13 5.35 -2.30
C GLU A 15 -2.23 4.30 -2.16
N ASP A 16 -2.64 3.65 -3.26
CA ASP A 16 -3.66 2.60 -3.23
C ASP A 16 -3.14 1.37 -2.47
N ILE A 17 -1.85 1.05 -2.62
CA ILE A 17 -1.20 -0.08 -1.93
C ILE A 17 -1.27 0.11 -0.41
N VAL A 18 -0.83 1.27 0.08
CA VAL A 18 -0.83 1.54 1.53
C VAL A 18 -2.26 1.66 2.08
N ARG A 19 -3.23 2.17 1.30
CA ARG A 19 -4.64 2.24 1.71
C ARG A 19 -5.28 0.86 1.80
N ASP A 20 -5.07 -0.01 0.82
CA ASP A 20 -5.59 -1.38 0.85
C ASP A 20 -5.03 -2.16 2.05
N LEU A 21 -3.74 -1.99 2.36
CA LEU A 21 -3.10 -2.56 3.55
C LEU A 21 -3.68 -1.97 4.83
N ALA A 22 -3.84 -0.65 4.92
CA ALA A 22 -4.40 0.00 6.11
C ALA A 22 -5.82 -0.50 6.43
N VAL A 23 -6.69 -0.68 5.42
CA VAL A 23 -8.02 -1.28 5.60
C VAL A 23 -7.93 -2.69 6.15
N ALA A 24 -7.05 -3.53 5.57
CA ALA A 24 -6.87 -4.91 6.04
C ALA A 24 -6.35 -4.96 7.49
N LEU A 25 -5.38 -4.12 7.83
CA LEU A 25 -4.78 -4.06 9.16
C LEU A 25 -5.73 -3.47 10.19
N ASN A 26 -6.56 -2.48 9.82
CA ASN A 26 -7.61 -1.94 10.69
C ASN A 26 -8.62 -3.01 11.10
N ASN A 27 -8.99 -3.91 10.19
CA ASN A 27 -9.93 -5.00 10.46
C ASN A 27 -9.34 -6.17 11.29
N ASP A 28 -8.04 -6.18 11.58
CA ASP A 28 -7.42 -7.21 12.42
C ASP A 28 -7.29 -6.74 13.87
N ASP A 29 -8.13 -7.26 14.76
CA ASP A 29 -8.17 -6.91 16.19
C ASP A 29 -6.87 -7.24 16.95
N ARG A 30 -6.01 -8.11 16.40
CA ARG A 30 -4.73 -8.47 17.03
C ARG A 30 -3.66 -7.39 16.86
N ILE A 31 -3.87 -6.49 15.90
CA ILE A 31 -2.92 -5.44 15.54
C ILE A 31 -3.34 -4.16 16.24
N VAL A 32 -2.49 -3.71 17.17
CA VAL A 32 -2.71 -2.50 17.97
C VAL A 32 -2.11 -1.26 17.29
N TRP A 33 -0.98 -1.44 16.60
CA TRP A 33 -0.28 -0.38 15.89
C TRP A 33 0.35 -0.94 14.62
N TYR A 34 0.39 -0.15 13.55
CA TYR A 34 1.08 -0.51 12.33
C TYR A 34 1.64 0.70 11.58
N GLN A 35 2.63 0.39 10.75
CA GLN A 35 3.21 1.26 9.75
C GLN A 35 3.21 0.52 8.41
N CYS A 36 2.78 1.20 7.35
CA CYS A 36 2.78 0.72 5.97
C CYS A 36 3.50 1.73 5.08
N SER A 37 4.45 1.26 4.28
CA SER A 37 5.12 2.07 3.26
C SER A 37 5.15 1.36 1.94
N SER A 38 4.97 2.10 0.85
CA SER A 38 5.18 1.61 -0.52
C SER A 38 6.15 2.54 -1.24
N GLU A 39 7.10 1.96 -1.95
CA GLU A 39 8.07 2.67 -2.78
C GLU A 39 8.04 2.07 -4.19
N ASN A 40 7.72 2.89 -5.17
CA ASN A 40 7.66 2.51 -6.58
C ASN A 40 8.88 3.05 -7.31
N TYR A 41 9.65 2.15 -7.90
CA TYR A 41 10.72 2.49 -8.84
C TYR A 41 10.09 2.81 -10.21
N GLU A 42 9.96 4.09 -10.51
CA GLU A 42 9.25 4.56 -11.69
C GLU A 42 9.99 4.23 -12.99
N SER A 43 9.32 3.56 -13.92
CA SER A 43 9.95 3.15 -15.20
C SER A 43 10.10 4.30 -16.21
N ILE A 44 9.44 5.44 -15.97
CA ILE A 44 9.43 6.62 -16.88
C ILE A 44 9.92 7.91 -16.19
N HIS A 45 10.37 7.84 -14.95
CA HIS A 45 10.89 8.98 -14.18
C HIS A 45 12.20 8.60 -13.48
N ASN A 46 13.08 9.58 -13.21
CA ASN A 46 14.34 9.36 -12.48
C ASN A 46 14.21 9.70 -10.97
N HIS A 47 13.06 9.36 -10.39
CA HIS A 47 12.79 9.45 -8.96
C HIS A 47 11.78 8.35 -8.60
N ASN A 48 11.73 7.98 -7.32
CA ASN A 48 10.78 6.99 -6.82
C ASN A 48 9.51 7.70 -6.33
N ALA A 49 8.36 7.04 -6.48
CA ALA A 49 7.13 7.45 -5.82
C ALA A 49 7.01 6.74 -4.47
N TYR A 50 6.63 7.47 -3.42
CA TYR A 50 6.60 6.97 -2.05
C TYR A 50 5.28 7.33 -1.36
N ALA A 51 4.70 6.37 -0.64
CA ALA A 51 3.56 6.59 0.23
C ALA A 51 3.76 5.89 1.58
N PHE A 52 3.17 6.46 2.62
CA PHE A 52 3.32 6.01 4.00
C PHE A 52 2.03 6.24 4.79
N ILE A 53 1.65 5.28 5.63
CA ILE A 53 0.58 5.39 6.62
C ILE A 53 1.09 4.79 7.93
N GLU A 54 0.84 5.49 9.03
CA GLU A 54 1.01 4.99 10.39
C GLU A 54 -0.32 5.12 11.13
N CYS A 55 -0.67 4.13 11.94
CA CYS A 55 -1.88 4.14 12.73
C CYS A 55 -1.63 3.42 14.06
N ASP A 56 -1.90 4.12 15.16
CA ASP A 56 -2.08 3.54 16.48
C ASP A 56 -3.59 3.46 16.79
N LYS A 57 -4.13 2.25 16.86
CA LYS A 57 -5.56 2.06 17.12
C LYS A 57 -5.97 2.40 18.56
N ARG A 58 -5.00 2.72 19.43
CA ARG A 58 -5.27 3.19 20.80
C ARG A 58 -5.60 4.68 20.85
N GLU A 59 -5.24 5.42 19.82
CA GLU A 59 -5.42 6.87 19.74
C GLU A 59 -6.66 7.28 18.91
N ASP A 60 -7.37 6.31 18.34
CA ASP A 60 -8.66 6.46 17.62
C ASP A 60 -9.88 6.46 18.57
#